data_AF-A0A353KTM6-F1
#
_entry.id   AF-A0A353KTM6-F1
#
_cell.length_a   1.000
_cell.length_b   1.000
_cell.length_c   1.000
_cell.angle_alpha   90.00
_cell.angle_beta   90.00
_cell.angle_gamma   90.00
#
_symmetry.space_group_name_H-M   'P 1'
#
loop_
_entity.id
_entity.type
_entity.pdbx_description
1 polymer ?
#
loop_
_entity_poly.entity_id
_entity_poly.type
_entity_poly.pdbx_seq_one_letter_code
_entity_poly.pdbx_strand_id
1 'polypeptide(L)'
;MKSIMSNNYLCPHCKGYLNVDDKIIFGVRSKHNKKGLLLLSSKIGDYSIHSHPEFKYEKGDLISFYCPICNESLHTPSINNNLAKIEMIDEIDNHLDIYFSGVVGEKCTYVIKDKDIEAYGDNKSNYLDFFNLSSIR
;
A
#
# COMPACT_ATOMS: atom_id res chain seq x y z
N MET A 1 -20.09 18.15 14.98
CA MET A 1 -19.63 17.49 13.73
C MET A 1 -19.19 16.09 14.11
N LYS A 2 -19.89 15.06 13.66
CA LYS A 2 -19.50 13.66 13.89
C LYS A 2 -18.44 13.35 12.83
N SER A 3 -17.17 13.31 13.22
CA SER A 3 -16.15 12.79 12.31
C SER A 3 -16.56 11.34 12.05
N ILE A 4 -16.91 11.02 10.80
CA ILE A 4 -16.86 9.64 10.34
C ILE A 4 -15.39 9.27 10.52
N MET A 5 -15.08 8.37 11.46
CA MET A 5 -13.68 8.03 11.71
C MET A 5 -13.16 7.31 10.48
N SER A 6 -12.31 7.96 9.70
CA SER A 6 -11.63 7.35 8.57
C SER A 6 -10.68 6.26 9.05
N ASN A 7 -10.60 5.15 8.32
CA ASN A 7 -9.62 4.09 8.57
C ASN A 7 -8.22 4.67 8.81
N ASN A 8 -7.53 4.16 9.83
CA ASN A 8 -6.16 4.54 10.12
C ASN A 8 -5.20 3.57 9.42
N TYR A 9 -4.17 4.09 8.79
CA TYR A 9 -3.15 3.30 8.12
C TYR A 9 -1.84 3.43 8.87
N LEU A 10 -1.21 2.31 9.22
CA LEU A 10 -0.03 2.27 10.06
C LEU A 10 1.13 1.60 9.32
N CYS A 11 2.33 2.09 9.61
CA CYS A 11 3.54 1.38 9.24
C CYS A 11 3.68 0.09 10.06
N PRO A 12 3.94 -1.07 9.43
CA PRO A 12 4.09 -2.34 10.16
C PRO A 12 5.34 -2.37 11.04
N HIS A 13 6.34 -1.53 10.75
CA HIS A 13 7.62 -1.49 11.47
C HIS A 13 7.60 -0.58 12.69
N CYS A 14 7.14 0.68 12.51
CA CYS A 14 7.19 1.69 13.58
C CYS A 14 5.82 2.04 14.18
N LYS A 15 4.73 1.44 13.66
CA LYS A 15 3.34 1.73 14.04
C LYS A 15 2.94 3.21 13.92
N GLY A 16 3.70 3.98 13.14
CA GLY A 16 3.39 5.37 12.85
C GLY A 16 2.22 5.49 11.88
N TYR A 17 1.33 6.44 12.12
CA TYR A 17 0.20 6.77 11.24
C TYR A 17 0.71 7.32 9.91
N LEU A 18 0.28 6.70 8.81
CA LEU A 18 0.69 6.99 7.44
C LEU A 18 -0.33 7.84 6.69
N ASN A 19 -1.55 8.02 7.24
CA ASN A 19 -2.60 8.80 6.58
C ASN A 19 -2.86 10.14 7.27
N VAL A 20 -3.18 11.13 6.44
CA VAL A 20 -3.73 12.44 6.81
C VAL A 20 -4.90 12.71 5.87
N ASP A 21 -6.07 13.01 6.44
CA ASP A 21 -7.34 13.11 5.71
C ASP A 21 -7.61 11.86 4.84
N ASP A 22 -7.89 12.06 3.55
CA ASP A 22 -8.20 11.01 2.58
C ASP A 22 -6.95 10.45 1.86
N LYS A 23 -5.74 10.71 2.38
CA LYS A 23 -4.47 10.33 1.73
C LYS A 23 -3.58 9.47 2.61
N ILE A 24 -3.04 8.40 2.04
CA ILE A 24 -1.94 7.61 2.61
C ILE A 24 -0.64 8.10 2.00
N ILE A 25 0.34 8.42 2.83
CA ILE A 25 1.60 9.06 2.45
C ILE A 25 2.75 8.06 2.53
N PHE A 26 3.50 7.94 1.44
CA PHE A 26 4.67 7.08 1.35
C PHE A 26 5.93 7.85 0.99
N GLY A 27 7.05 7.44 1.57
CA GLY A 27 8.35 7.70 0.97
C GLY A 27 8.53 6.77 -0.22
N VAL A 28 8.95 7.30 -1.37
CA VAL A 28 9.14 6.50 -2.57
C VAL A 28 10.52 6.68 -3.19
N ARG A 29 10.99 5.63 -3.86
CA ARG A 29 12.19 5.67 -4.68
C ARG A 29 11.91 5.07 -6.06
N SER A 30 12.27 5.77 -7.12
CA SER A 30 12.14 5.25 -8.49
C SER A 30 13.29 4.31 -8.85
N LYS A 31 13.16 3.60 -9.99
CA LYS A 31 14.23 2.79 -10.59
C LYS A 31 15.55 3.55 -10.80
N HIS A 32 15.49 4.87 -10.94
CA HIS A 32 16.65 5.75 -11.12
C HIS A 32 17.14 6.39 -9.82
N ASN A 33 16.80 5.82 -8.66
CA ASN A 33 17.15 6.33 -7.32
C ASN A 33 16.65 7.75 -7.00
N LYS A 34 15.73 8.33 -7.79
CA LYS A 34 15.05 9.57 -7.41
C LYS A 34 14.15 9.27 -6.21
N LYS A 35 14.21 10.13 -5.19
CA LYS A 35 13.37 10.03 -3.98
C LYS A 35 12.22 11.03 -4.08
N GLY A 36 11.09 10.70 -3.46
CA GLY A 36 9.93 11.59 -3.41
C GLY A 36 8.93 11.14 -2.37
N LEU A 37 7.81 11.87 -2.33
CA LEU A 37 6.60 11.46 -1.63
C LEU A 37 5.54 11.07 -2.65
N LEU A 38 4.77 10.05 -2.32
CA LEU A 38 3.63 9.60 -3.10
C LEU A 38 2.43 9.46 -2.18
N LEU A 39 1.34 10.10 -2.57
CA LEU A 39 0.09 10.11 -1.84
C LEU A 39 -0.93 9.28 -2.61
N LEU A 40 -1.43 8.23 -1.97
CA LEU A 40 -2.53 7.40 -2.49
C LEU A 40 -3.84 7.81 -1.80
N SER A 41 -4.98 7.58 -2.46
CA SER A 41 -6.27 7.63 -1.78
C SER A 41 -6.32 6.61 -0.63
N SER A 42 -6.89 7.01 0.50
CA SER A 42 -7.20 6.10 1.61
C SER A 42 -8.47 5.28 1.35
N LYS A 43 -9.21 5.56 0.27
CA LYS A 43 -10.38 4.78 -0.10
C LYS A 43 -9.96 3.52 -0.86
N ILE A 44 -10.30 2.34 -0.33
CA ILE A 44 -10.01 1.07 -1.00
C ILE A 44 -10.67 1.02 -2.40
N GLY A 45 -9.89 0.60 -3.39
CA GLY A 45 -10.30 0.57 -4.80
C GLY A 45 -10.18 1.92 -5.54
N ASP A 46 -9.80 3.00 -4.84
CA ASP A 46 -9.42 4.26 -5.48
C ASP A 46 -7.91 4.32 -5.68
N TYR A 47 -7.51 4.38 -6.94
CA TYR A 47 -6.10 4.38 -7.36
C TYR A 47 -5.62 5.78 -7.78
N SER A 48 -6.24 6.84 -7.27
CA SER A 48 -5.76 8.21 -7.46
C SER A 48 -4.42 8.41 -6.74
N ILE A 49 -3.48 9.03 -7.45
CA ILE A 49 -2.10 9.24 -7.02
C ILE A 49 -1.77 10.73 -7.12
N HIS A 50 -1.13 11.27 -6.08
CA HIS A 50 -0.49 12.58 -6.13
C HIS A 50 0.99 12.46 -5.78
N SER A 51 1.83 13.15 -6.53
CA SER A 51 3.27 13.24 -6.28
C SER A 51 3.78 14.59 -6.80
N HIS A 52 5.02 14.93 -6.43
CA HIS A 52 5.63 16.14 -6.98
C HIS A 52 5.77 16.02 -8.51
N PRO A 53 5.45 17.06 -9.32
CA PRO A 53 5.48 16.97 -10.78
C PRO A 53 6.82 16.49 -11.37
N GLU A 54 7.94 16.77 -10.71
CA GLU A 54 9.29 16.35 -11.13
C GLU A 54 9.64 14.90 -10.75
N PHE A 55 8.82 14.23 -9.94
CA PHE A 55 8.97 12.81 -9.65
C PHE A 55 8.37 12.00 -10.81
N LYS A 56 9.16 11.84 -11.87
CA LYS A 56 8.76 11.12 -13.09
C LYS A 56 8.94 9.61 -12.95
N TYR A 57 7.98 8.87 -13.49
CA TYR A 57 7.97 7.42 -13.61
C TYR A 57 7.13 7.00 -14.83
N GLU A 58 7.41 5.83 -15.38
CA GLU A 58 6.74 5.29 -16.57
C GLU A 58 5.89 4.09 -16.22
N LYS A 59 4.87 3.79 -17.05
CA LYS A 59 4.05 2.58 -16.89
C LYS A 59 4.95 1.35 -16.90
N GLY A 60 4.78 0.46 -15.92
CA GLY A 60 5.59 -0.74 -15.73
C GLY A 60 6.80 -0.55 -14.83
N ASP A 61 7.15 0.68 -14.43
CA ASP A 61 8.22 0.91 -13.46
C ASP A 61 7.84 0.35 -12.09
N LEU A 62 8.78 -0.33 -11.43
CA LEU A 62 8.66 -0.65 -10.02
C LEU A 62 9.10 0.55 -9.18
N ILE A 63 8.17 1.10 -8.41
CA ILE A 63 8.45 2.12 -7.39
C ILE A 63 8.65 1.43 -6.06
N SER A 64 9.74 1.77 -5.39
CA SER A 64 10.02 1.25 -4.06
C SER A 64 9.33 2.07 -2.98
N PHE A 65 8.58 1.42 -2.10
CA PHE A 65 7.82 2.04 -1.03
C PHE A 65 8.54 1.94 0.31
N TYR A 66 8.55 3.06 1.03
CA TYR A 66 9.18 3.21 2.33
C TYR A 66 8.24 3.97 3.27
N CYS A 67 8.36 3.68 4.57
CA CYS A 67 7.72 4.47 5.61
C CYS A 67 8.33 5.88 5.63
N PRO A 68 7.55 6.97 5.54
CA PRO A 68 8.08 8.33 5.63
C PRO A 68 8.58 8.70 7.03
N ILE A 69 8.23 7.92 8.06
CA ILE A 69 8.57 8.19 9.47
C ILE A 69 9.88 7.48 9.86
N CYS A 70 9.95 6.16 9.66
CA CYS A 70 11.12 5.36 10.06
C CYS A 70 12.04 4.98 8.89
N ASN A 71 11.65 5.28 7.65
CA ASN A 71 12.41 4.99 6.42
C ASN A 71 12.65 3.48 6.15
N GLU A 72 11.97 2.59 6.88
CA GLU A 72 11.97 1.15 6.61
C GLU A 72 11.24 0.84 5.29
N SER A 73 11.71 -0.20 4.60
CA SER A 73 11.12 -0.70 3.36
C SER A 73 9.79 -1.38 3.65
N LEU A 74 8.74 -0.99 2.91
CA LEU A 74 7.41 -1.60 3.03
C LEU A 74 7.22 -2.81 2.11
N HIS A 75 8.23 -3.18 1.31
CA HIS A 75 8.16 -4.34 0.41
C HIS A 75 8.01 -5.66 1.17
N THR A 76 7.29 -6.61 0.56
CA THR A 76 7.06 -7.95 1.11
C THR A 76 7.64 -9.05 0.22
N PRO A 77 8.98 -9.22 0.18
CA PRO A 77 9.64 -10.21 -0.66
C PRO A 77 9.27 -11.66 -0.32
N SER A 78 8.76 -11.92 0.88
CA SER A 78 8.22 -13.22 1.29
C SER A 78 6.96 -13.63 0.52
N ILE A 79 6.23 -12.67 -0.06
CA ILE A 79 5.03 -12.89 -0.87
C ILE A 79 5.35 -12.62 -2.33
N ASN A 80 5.73 -11.38 -2.66
CA ASN A 80 6.16 -10.95 -3.99
C ASN A 80 6.93 -9.63 -3.90
N ASN A 81 8.00 -9.48 -4.68
CA ASN A 81 8.85 -8.27 -4.67
C ASN A 81 8.12 -6.99 -5.13
N ASN A 82 7.04 -7.13 -5.89
CA ASN A 82 6.25 -6.01 -6.39
C ASN A 82 5.25 -5.47 -5.38
N LEU A 83 5.01 -6.19 -4.28
CA LEU A 83 4.02 -5.81 -3.28
C LEU A 83 4.66 -5.04 -2.13
N ALA A 84 3.92 -4.05 -1.64
CA ALA A 84 4.17 -3.37 -0.38
C ALA A 84 3.02 -3.62 0.60
N LYS A 85 3.32 -3.63 1.90
CA LYS A 85 2.38 -3.87 2.98
C LYS A 85 2.29 -2.68 3.95
N ILE A 86 1.06 -2.37 4.34
CA ILE A 86 0.75 -1.54 5.51
C ILE A 86 -0.31 -2.23 6.37
N GLU A 87 -0.51 -1.73 7.58
CA GLU A 87 -1.60 -2.13 8.45
C GLU A 87 -2.73 -1.12 8.37
N MET A 88 -3.97 -1.57 8.50
CA MET A 88 -5.15 -0.72 8.63
C MET A 88 -5.88 -1.05 9.94
N ILE A 89 -6.33 -0.02 10.65
CA ILE A 89 -7.30 -0.13 11.73
C ILE A 89 -8.60 0.49 11.23
N ASP A 90 -9.65 -0.33 11.14
CA ASP A 90 -10.97 0.13 10.69
C ASP A 90 -11.75 0.85 11.80
N GLU A 91 -12.97 1.30 11.48
CA GLU A 91 -13.82 2.07 12.40
C GLU A 91 -14.25 1.31 13.66
N ILE A 92 -14.15 -0.02 13.66
CA ILE A 92 -14.53 -0.90 14.77
C ILE A 92 -13.31 -1.59 15.40
N ASP A 93 -12.12 -1.02 15.20
CA ASP A 93 -10.85 -1.47 15.78
C ASP A 93 -10.39 -2.86 15.30
N ASN A 94 -10.80 -3.29 14.10
CA ASN A 94 -10.19 -4.46 13.48
C ASN A 94 -8.85 -4.09 12.85
N HIS A 95 -7.86 -4.94 13.08
CA HIS A 95 -6.58 -4.89 12.41
C HIS A 95 -6.61 -5.69 11.12
N LEU A 96 -6.26 -5.04 10.01
CA LEU A 96 -6.25 -5.59 8.66
C LEU A 96 -4.87 -5.38 8.04
N ASP A 97 -4.41 -6.34 7.25
CA ASP A 97 -3.23 -6.17 6.42
C ASP A 97 -3.64 -5.69 5.03
N ILE A 98 -2.98 -4.63 4.54
CA ILE A 98 -3.24 -4.07 3.23
C ILE A 98 -2.00 -4.22 2.36
N TYR A 99 -2.19 -4.85 1.19
CA TYR A 99 -1.15 -4.97 0.19
C TYR A 99 -1.54 -4.24 -1.08
N PHE A 100 -0.58 -3.59 -1.71
CA PHE A 100 -0.77 -2.94 -3.01
C PHE A 100 0.47 -3.11 -3.88
N SER A 101 0.27 -3.10 -5.20
CA SER A 101 1.38 -3.19 -6.16
C SER A 101 2.14 -1.87 -6.22
N GLY A 102 3.47 -1.97 -6.22
CA GLY A 102 4.37 -0.87 -6.51
C GLY A 102 4.67 -0.68 -8.01
N VAL A 103 4.08 -1.49 -8.88
CA VAL A 103 4.26 -1.38 -10.34
C VAL A 103 3.34 -0.29 -10.88
N VAL A 104 3.91 0.71 -11.54
CA VAL A 104 3.15 1.83 -12.11
C VAL A 104 2.14 1.33 -13.14
N GLY A 105 0.87 1.64 -12.89
CA GLY A 105 -0.24 1.27 -13.75
C GLY A 105 -0.90 -0.06 -13.39
N GLU A 106 -0.36 -0.82 -12.43
CA GLU A 106 -1.07 -1.94 -11.83
C GLU A 106 -2.02 -1.45 -10.75
N LYS A 107 -3.32 -1.71 -10.96
CA LYS A 107 -4.37 -1.39 -10.00
C LYS A 107 -4.79 -2.65 -9.28
N CYS A 108 -4.14 -2.94 -8.17
CA CYS A 108 -4.57 -4.00 -7.27
C CYS A 108 -4.35 -3.61 -5.81
N THR A 109 -5.33 -3.97 -4.99
CA THR A 109 -5.26 -3.84 -3.52
C THR A 109 -5.83 -5.10 -2.92
N TYR A 110 -5.14 -5.64 -1.92
CA TYR A 110 -5.56 -6.82 -1.18
C TYR A 110 -5.77 -6.41 0.27
N VAL A 111 -6.95 -6.71 0.81
CA VAL A 111 -7.28 -6.53 2.22
C VAL A 111 -7.36 -7.92 2.83
N ILE A 112 -6.52 -8.18 3.82
CA ILE A 112 -6.41 -9.50 4.45
C ILE A 112 -6.78 -9.38 5.91
N LYS A 113 -7.75 -10.20 6.32
CA LYS A 113 -8.14 -10.42 7.71
C LYS A 113 -8.06 -11.91 7.98
N ASP A 114 -7.16 -12.32 8.88
CA ASP A 114 -6.91 -13.72 9.19
C ASP A 114 -6.58 -14.57 7.94
N LYS A 115 -7.57 -15.27 7.38
CA LYS A 115 -7.46 -16.09 6.16
C LYS A 115 -8.34 -15.60 5.00
N ASP A 116 -9.15 -14.58 5.24
CA ASP A 116 -10.03 -14.02 4.23
C ASP A 116 -9.28 -12.92 3.47
N ILE A 117 -9.33 -13.03 2.13
CA ILE A 117 -8.67 -12.12 1.21
C ILE A 117 -9.74 -11.45 0.36
N GLU A 118 -9.84 -10.14 0.48
CA GLU A 118 -10.61 -9.31 -0.43
C GLU A 118 -9.68 -8.62 -1.42
N ALA A 119 -10.00 -8.72 -2.72
CA ALA A 119 -9.13 -8.21 -3.78
C ALA A 119 -9.87 -7.21 -4.67
N TYR A 120 -9.24 -6.05 -4.85
CA TYR A 120 -9.79 -4.88 -5.54
C TYR A 120 -8.92 -4.49 -6.73
N GLY A 121 -9.54 -3.88 -7.75
CA GLY A 121 -8.87 -3.34 -8.93
C GLY A 121 -8.83 -4.26 -10.16
N ASP A 122 -8.43 -3.69 -11.29
CA ASP A 122 -8.40 -4.36 -12.60
C ASP A 122 -7.33 -5.46 -12.66
N ASN A 123 -6.26 -5.31 -11.89
CA ASN A 123 -5.12 -6.24 -11.84
C ASN A 123 -5.18 -7.16 -10.60
N LYS A 124 -6.34 -7.26 -9.95
CA LYS A 124 -6.49 -8.00 -8.69
C LYS A 124 -6.08 -9.47 -8.76
N SER A 125 -6.16 -10.10 -9.93
CA SER A 125 -5.77 -11.51 -10.08
C SER A 125 -4.25 -11.74 -10.12
N ASN A 126 -3.44 -10.69 -10.31
CA ASN A 126 -1.99 -10.85 -10.55
C ASN A 126 -1.23 -11.53 -9.41
N TYR A 127 -1.68 -11.33 -8.16
CA TYR A 127 -0.93 -11.79 -6.98
C TYR A 127 -1.69 -12.76 -6.06
N LEU A 128 -2.92 -13.17 -6.40
CA LEU A 128 -3.76 -14.00 -5.53
C LEU A 128 -3.10 -15.34 -5.16
N ASP A 129 -2.46 -16.00 -6.13
CA ASP A 129 -1.83 -17.30 -5.91
C ASP A 129 -0.68 -17.23 -4.89
N PHE A 130 0.01 -16.10 -4.79
CA PHE A 130 1.11 -15.93 -3.84
C PHE A 130 0.64 -15.91 -2.39
N PHE A 131 -0.54 -15.32 -2.12
CA PHE A 131 -1.13 -15.31 -0.77
C PHE A 131 -1.64 -16.69 -0.34
N ASN A 132 -2.19 -17.45 -1.29
CA ASN A 132 -2.63 -18.83 -1.05
C ASN A 132 -1.44 -19.73 -0.71
N LEU A 133 -0.32 -19.58 -1.43
CA LEU A 133 0.90 -20.36 -1.20
C LEU A 133 1.61 -19.97 0.10
N SER A 134 1.62 -18.68 0.49
CA SER A 134 2.22 -18.26 1.76
C SER A 134 1.47 -18.81 2.98
N SER A 135 0.17 -19.08 2.84
CA SER A 135 -0.67 -19.63 3.91
C SER A 135 -0.47 -21.15 4.16
N ILE A 136 0.33 -21.81 3.32
CA ILE A 136 0.60 -23.27 3.37
C ILE A 136 1.91 -23.58 4.12
N ARG A 137 2.67 -22.56 4.57
CA ARG A 137 3.93 -22.73 5.30
C ARG A 137 3.78 -22.62 6.81
#